data_AF-W1U0S6-F1
#
_entry.id   AF-W1U0S6-F1
#
_cell.length_a   1.000
_cell.length_b   1.000
_cell.length_c   1.000
_cell.angle_alpha   90.00
_cell.angle_beta   90.00
_cell.angle_gamma   90.00
#
_symmetry.space_group_name_H-M   'P 1'
#
loop_
_entity.id
_entity.type
_entity.pdbx_description
1 polymer ?
#
loop_
_entity_poly.entity_id
_entity_poly.type
_entity_poly.pdbx_seq_one_letter_code
_entity_poly.pdbx_strand_id
1 'polypeptide(L)'
;MVRWQQCCAVILTGALLLGTEVTVDAAGVKGSPGARSRTQSTRVVKGVPVKKPAKVKMGRYEEKKAPRTEAKDKRGDLRQVLPITENEPVVLVGLMRNAHSPKVSINGAYTVYNGTQKWKTFSKGDTLRIGVSAKSITLDGKKVGETVYIRPEGFALVAVDGNEYRGALKLIRTPGHDGVTVINEVGMEEYLYGVVPREMSASWEPNALRAQAVAARTYALNHKNNYASQGFDVYDTIVSQVYGG
;
A
#
# COMPACT_ATOMS: atom_id res chain seq x y z
N MET A 1 -24.09 -1.05 -5.18
CA MET A 1 -24.03 -1.12 -3.71
C MET A 1 -23.61 -2.55 -3.37
N VAL A 2 -22.30 -2.80 -3.37
CA VAL A 2 -21.71 -4.14 -3.43
C VAL A 2 -21.41 -4.63 -2.01
N ARG A 3 -21.92 -5.83 -1.74
CA ARG A 3 -21.80 -6.63 -0.51
C ARG A 3 -20.36 -6.70 0.00
N TRP A 4 -20.16 -6.17 1.21
CA TRP A 4 -19.12 -6.60 2.13
C TRP A 4 -19.78 -7.55 3.14
N GLN A 5 -19.33 -8.80 3.22
CA GLN A 5 -19.29 -9.61 4.46
C GLN A 5 -18.79 -11.04 4.16
N GLN A 6 -18.14 -11.63 5.17
CA GLN A 6 -17.48 -12.94 5.28
C GLN A 6 -15.98 -12.87 4.91
N CYS A 7 -15.03 -13.01 5.84
CA CYS A 7 -14.99 -13.90 6.99
C CYS A 7 -14.29 -13.28 8.21
N CYS A 8 -14.93 -13.31 9.37
CA CYS A 8 -14.25 -13.35 10.67
C CYS A 8 -15.20 -13.92 11.74
N ALA A 9 -14.61 -14.65 12.68
CA ALA A 9 -15.11 -15.10 13.98
C ALA A 9 -16.03 -16.33 14.05
N VAL A 10 -15.50 -17.39 14.66
CA VAL A 10 -16.24 -18.25 15.61
C VAL A 10 -15.40 -18.33 16.89
N ILE A 11 -15.90 -17.76 17.99
CA ILE A 11 -15.43 -17.98 19.35
C ILE A 11 -16.59 -18.52 20.20
N LEU A 12 -16.27 -19.61 20.90
CA LEU A 12 -16.79 -20.22 22.14
C LEU A 12 -18.16 -19.85 22.74
N THR A 13 -18.90 -20.91 23.10
CA THR A 13 -19.47 -21.25 24.44
C THR A 13 -19.95 -22.71 24.33
N GLY A 14 -19.69 -23.72 25.18
CA GLY A 14 -19.40 -23.82 26.60
C GLY A 14 -20.49 -24.70 27.23
N ALA A 15 -20.25 -25.99 27.52
CA ALA A 15 -21.04 -26.79 28.48
C ALA A 15 -20.41 -28.17 28.74
N LEU A 16 -20.15 -28.41 30.03
CA LEU A 16 -19.77 -29.65 30.70
C LEU A 16 -21.00 -30.60 30.77
N LEU A 17 -20.86 -31.91 30.55
CA LEU A 17 -21.52 -33.00 31.31
C LEU A 17 -21.23 -34.41 30.73
N LEU A 18 -20.73 -35.24 31.65
CA LEU A 18 -20.82 -36.70 31.85
C LEU A 18 -21.41 -37.59 30.74
N GLY A 19 -20.70 -38.69 30.48
CA GLY A 19 -21.04 -39.67 29.45
C GLY A 19 -22.22 -40.60 29.76
N THR A 20 -22.66 -41.27 28.70
CA THR A 20 -23.34 -42.57 28.70
C THR A 20 -23.20 -43.14 27.29
N GLU A 21 -22.72 -44.38 27.19
CA GLU A 21 -22.84 -45.21 25.98
C GLU A 21 -24.32 -45.42 25.65
N VAL A 22 -24.69 -45.34 24.37
CA VAL A 22 -26.01 -45.75 23.88
C VAL A 22 -25.80 -46.85 22.85
N THR A 23 -26.10 -48.06 23.31
CA THR A 23 -26.36 -49.25 22.51
C THR A 23 -27.66 -49.07 21.73
N VAL A 24 -27.72 -49.59 20.50
CA VAL A 24 -28.97 -49.74 19.76
C VAL A 24 -29.01 -51.13 19.14
N ASP A 25 -29.92 -51.95 19.65
CA ASP A 25 -30.27 -53.26 19.10
C ASP A 25 -31.71 -53.27 18.56
N ALA A 26 -31.81 -53.80 17.34
CA ALA A 26 -32.87 -54.53 16.63
C ALA A 26 -34.38 -54.30 16.87
N ALA A 27 -35.04 -53.81 15.81
CA ALA A 27 -36.28 -54.34 15.18
C ALA A 27 -36.51 -53.56 13.87
N GLY A 28 -36.77 -54.07 12.67
CA GLY A 28 -37.25 -55.37 12.20
C GLY A 28 -38.41 -55.15 11.21
N VAL A 29 -38.16 -54.85 9.92
CA VAL A 29 -39.16 -54.92 8.82
C VAL A 29 -38.57 -55.62 7.59
N LYS A 30 -39.40 -56.50 6.99
CA LYS A 30 -39.13 -57.64 6.09
C LYS A 30 -38.61 -57.29 4.67
N GLY A 31 -37.83 -58.22 4.08
CA GLY A 31 -37.22 -58.20 2.72
C GLY A 31 -38.21 -58.34 1.55
N SER A 32 -37.86 -58.42 0.26
CA SER A 32 -36.66 -58.80 -0.54
C SER A 32 -36.97 -58.45 -2.03
N PRO A 33 -36.21 -58.76 -3.11
CA PRO A 33 -34.75 -58.85 -3.35
C PRO A 33 -34.28 -57.92 -4.52
N GLY A 34 -33.00 -57.54 -4.54
CA GLY A 34 -32.42 -56.81 -5.68
C GLY A 34 -30.95 -56.49 -5.50
N ALA A 35 -30.13 -57.50 -5.21
CA ALA A 35 -28.70 -57.33 -4.98
C ALA A 35 -27.95 -56.90 -6.25
N ARG A 36 -27.40 -55.68 -6.26
CA ARG A 36 -26.11 -55.39 -6.91
C ARG A 36 -25.16 -54.81 -5.87
N SER A 37 -24.28 -55.67 -5.38
CA SER A 37 -23.14 -55.30 -4.54
C SER A 37 -22.24 -54.32 -5.30
N ARG A 38 -22.22 -53.04 -4.89
CA ARG A 38 -21.17 -52.10 -5.27
C ARG A 38 -20.13 -52.09 -4.16
N THR A 39 -19.18 -53.01 -4.25
CA THR A 39 -18.00 -53.05 -3.37
C THR A 39 -17.24 -51.73 -3.55
N GLN A 40 -17.21 -50.90 -2.50
CA GLN A 40 -16.30 -49.76 -2.47
C GLN A 40 -14.88 -50.30 -2.28
N SER A 41 -14.12 -50.33 -3.37
CA SER A 41 -12.67 -50.58 -3.33
C SER A 41 -12.00 -49.39 -2.67
N THR A 42 -11.68 -49.50 -1.38
CA THR A 42 -10.68 -48.63 -0.73
C THR A 42 -9.31 -48.93 -1.34
N ARG A 43 -8.95 -48.21 -2.41
CA ARG A 43 -7.59 -48.21 -2.92
C ARG A 43 -6.72 -47.42 -1.95
N VAL A 44 -5.92 -48.12 -1.16
CA VAL A 44 -4.78 -47.54 -0.45
C VAL A 44 -3.88 -46.88 -1.49
N VAL A 45 -3.84 -45.55 -1.52
CA VAL A 45 -2.93 -44.81 -2.39
C VAL A 45 -1.54 -44.96 -1.79
N LYS A 46 -0.69 -45.79 -2.40
CA LYS A 46 0.73 -45.87 -2.06
C LYS A 46 1.34 -44.48 -2.22
N GLY A 47 1.96 -43.97 -1.16
CA GLY A 47 2.68 -42.70 -1.17
C GLY A 47 3.70 -42.66 -2.31
N VAL A 48 3.67 -41.59 -3.09
CA VAL A 48 4.70 -41.32 -4.10
C VAL A 48 6.02 -41.06 -3.36
N PRO A 49 7.12 -41.74 -3.70
CA PRO A 49 8.40 -41.46 -3.06
C PRO A 49 8.85 -40.04 -3.39
N VAL A 50 8.93 -39.19 -2.36
CA VAL A 50 9.56 -37.86 -2.46
C VAL A 50 11.05 -38.09 -2.73
N LYS A 51 11.49 -37.81 -3.95
CA LYS A 51 12.93 -37.78 -4.27
C LYS A 51 13.59 -36.71 -3.39
N LYS A 52 14.61 -37.09 -2.63
CA LYS A 52 15.48 -36.14 -1.94
C LYS A 52 15.99 -35.11 -2.96
N PRO A 53 15.97 -33.80 -2.67
CA PRO A 53 16.50 -32.82 -3.60
C PRO A 53 17.98 -33.12 -3.84
N ALA A 54 18.37 -33.09 -5.11
CA ALA A 54 19.77 -33.20 -5.49
C ALA A 54 20.55 -32.06 -4.81
N LYS A 55 21.73 -32.36 -4.25
CA LYS A 55 22.65 -31.33 -3.75
C LYS A 55 23.10 -30.48 -4.94
N VAL A 56 22.48 -29.32 -5.12
CA VAL A 56 22.97 -28.29 -6.05
C VAL A 56 24.25 -27.73 -5.45
N LYS A 57 25.39 -27.89 -6.14
CA LYS A 57 26.61 -27.14 -5.81
C LYS A 57 26.32 -25.67 -6.10
N MET A 58 26.18 -24.86 -5.05
CA MET A 58 26.17 -23.41 -5.17
C MET A 58 27.53 -22.98 -5.72
N GLY A 59 27.60 -22.69 -7.02
CA GLY A 59 28.74 -21.97 -7.58
C GLY A 59 28.87 -20.63 -6.87
N ARG A 60 30.10 -20.21 -6.58
CA ARG A 60 30.39 -18.88 -6.06
C ARG A 60 29.76 -17.86 -7.02
N TYR A 61 28.79 -17.09 -6.53
CA TYR A 61 28.21 -16.00 -7.30
C TYR A 61 29.28 -14.93 -7.44
N GLU A 62 29.89 -14.83 -8.62
CA GLU A 62 30.78 -13.72 -8.94
C GLU A 62 29.91 -12.48 -9.14
N GLU A 63 30.02 -11.56 -8.18
CA GLU A 63 29.32 -10.28 -8.20
C GLU A 63 29.83 -9.44 -9.38
N LYS A 64 29.08 -9.42 -10.48
CA LYS A 64 29.33 -8.46 -11.55
C LYS A 64 28.94 -7.07 -11.04
N LYS A 65 29.93 -6.31 -10.56
CA LYS A 65 29.77 -4.86 -10.31
C LYS A 65 29.51 -4.16 -11.64
N ALA A 66 28.25 -4.07 -12.03
CA ALA A 66 27.81 -3.05 -12.97
C ALA A 66 28.11 -1.68 -12.34
N PRO A 67 28.66 -0.71 -13.08
CA PRO A 67 28.85 0.62 -12.55
C PRO A 67 27.49 1.17 -12.14
N ARG A 68 27.32 1.39 -10.84
CA ARG A 68 26.20 2.16 -10.29
C ARG A 68 26.46 3.60 -10.70
N THR A 69 26.08 3.95 -11.92
CA THR A 69 25.97 5.35 -12.27
C THR A 69 24.88 5.88 -11.35
N GLU A 70 25.27 6.60 -10.31
CA GLU A 70 24.36 7.40 -9.52
C GLU A 70 23.69 8.35 -10.52
N ALA A 71 22.51 7.96 -10.98
CA ALA A 71 21.66 8.84 -11.75
C ALA A 71 21.41 10.01 -10.81
N LYS A 72 22.13 11.12 -11.03
CA LYS A 72 21.91 12.37 -10.33
C LYS A 72 20.41 12.61 -10.37
N ASP A 73 19.79 12.47 -9.22
CA ASP A 73 18.36 12.71 -9.07
C ASP A 73 18.14 14.17 -9.46
N LYS A 74 17.65 14.41 -10.68
CA LYS A 74 17.38 15.75 -11.20
C LYS A 74 16.26 16.46 -10.41
N ARG A 75 15.65 15.79 -9.42
CA ARG A 75 14.78 16.37 -8.38
C ARG A 75 15.54 17.03 -7.23
N GLY A 76 16.88 17.04 -7.27
CA GLY A 76 17.78 17.47 -6.20
C GLY A 76 17.57 18.89 -5.67
N ASP A 77 16.86 19.76 -6.37
CA ASP A 77 16.57 21.14 -5.94
C ASP A 77 15.53 21.23 -4.80
N LEU A 78 14.87 20.11 -4.45
CA LEU A 78 13.75 20.09 -3.50
C LEU A 78 14.11 19.53 -2.12
N ARG A 79 15.33 18.99 -1.97
CA ARG A 79 15.83 18.42 -0.70
C ARG A 79 16.11 19.47 0.37
N GLN A 80 16.22 20.76 0.01
CA GLN A 80 16.52 21.85 0.95
C GLN A 80 15.35 22.25 1.87
N VAL A 81 14.18 21.63 1.76
CA VAL A 81 12.95 22.16 2.38
C VAL A 81 12.14 21.09 3.15
N LEU A 82 12.74 19.94 3.47
CA LEU A 82 12.10 18.87 4.24
C LEU A 82 12.99 18.48 5.43
N PRO A 83 12.45 18.15 6.61
CA PRO A 83 13.18 17.37 7.61
C PRO A 83 13.08 15.88 7.25
N ILE A 84 13.31 15.52 5.99
CA ILE A 84 13.74 14.15 5.67
C ILE A 84 15.21 14.12 6.05
N THR A 85 15.63 13.18 6.88
CA THR A 85 17.06 13.05 7.16
C THR A 85 17.80 12.94 5.82
N GLU A 86 18.92 13.66 5.65
CA GLU A 86 19.57 13.91 4.35
C GLU A 86 19.88 12.64 3.53
N ASN A 87 19.78 11.44 4.14
CA ASN A 87 20.09 10.15 3.55
C ASN A 87 18.88 9.19 3.40
N GLU A 88 17.66 9.59 3.74
CA GLU A 88 16.49 8.72 3.60
C GLU A 88 15.89 8.77 2.18
N PRO A 89 15.65 7.62 1.52
CA PRO A 89 15.02 7.62 0.21
C PRO A 89 13.55 8.04 0.29
N VAL A 90 13.18 9.13 -0.39
CA VAL A 90 11.79 9.56 -0.54
C VAL A 90 11.03 8.67 -1.52
N VAL A 91 9.76 8.37 -1.25
CA VAL A 91 8.85 7.68 -2.18
C VAL A 91 7.81 8.67 -2.69
N LEU A 92 7.58 8.70 -4.00
CA LEU A 92 6.52 9.49 -4.62
C LEU A 92 5.29 8.62 -4.88
N VAL A 93 4.22 8.81 -4.10
CA VAL A 93 2.98 8.03 -4.24
C VAL A 93 1.93 8.86 -4.98
N GLY A 94 1.42 8.36 -6.11
CA GLY A 94 0.39 9.04 -6.89
C GLY A 94 -1.01 8.81 -6.32
N LEU A 95 -1.54 9.76 -5.54
CA LEU A 95 -2.84 9.66 -4.87
C LEU A 95 -4.02 9.89 -5.81
N MET A 96 -3.97 10.96 -6.61
CA MET A 96 -5.03 11.32 -7.55
C MET A 96 -4.42 11.69 -8.90
N ARG A 97 -5.10 11.31 -9.98
CA ARG A 97 -4.65 11.58 -11.36
C ARG A 97 -5.77 12.31 -12.08
N ASN A 98 -5.42 13.35 -12.86
CA ASN A 98 -6.35 14.17 -13.62
C ASN A 98 -7.54 14.72 -12.80
N ALA A 99 -7.28 15.16 -11.56
CA ALA A 99 -8.32 15.77 -10.72
C ALA A 99 -8.56 17.23 -11.15
N HIS A 100 -9.80 17.70 -11.15
CA HIS A 100 -10.12 19.10 -11.48
C HIS A 100 -10.29 20.00 -10.24
N SER A 101 -10.64 19.41 -9.11
CA SER A 101 -10.92 20.11 -7.86
C SER A 101 -10.60 19.26 -6.62
N PRO A 102 -9.35 18.76 -6.47
CA PRO A 102 -9.00 17.93 -5.32
C PRO A 102 -9.16 18.73 -4.03
N LYS A 103 -9.77 18.09 -3.03
CA LYS A 103 -9.98 18.69 -1.71
C LYS A 103 -8.76 18.42 -0.85
N VAL A 104 -8.06 19.49 -0.46
CA VAL A 104 -6.92 19.40 0.46
C VAL A 104 -7.24 20.21 1.71
N SER A 105 -7.22 19.54 2.86
CA SER A 105 -7.43 20.17 4.17
C SER A 105 -6.15 20.08 4.98
N ILE A 106 -5.80 21.20 5.61
CA ILE A 106 -4.54 21.35 6.34
C ILE A 106 -4.80 21.00 7.81
N ASN A 107 -4.19 19.93 8.33
CA ASN A 107 -4.32 19.50 9.73
C ASN A 107 -3.05 19.81 10.55
N GLY A 108 -2.51 21.01 10.37
CA GLY A 108 -1.34 21.54 11.09
C GLY A 108 -0.83 22.82 10.43
N ALA A 109 0.44 23.18 10.65
CA ALA A 109 1.04 24.28 9.90
C ALA A 109 1.65 23.74 8.60
N TYR A 110 1.32 24.36 7.47
CA TYR A 110 1.88 23.99 6.17
C TYR A 110 2.33 25.22 5.41
N THR A 111 3.49 25.13 4.75
CA THR A 111 3.97 26.17 3.85
C THR A 111 3.89 25.68 2.41
N VAL A 112 3.24 26.49 1.58
CA VAL A 112 3.09 26.25 0.14
C VAL A 112 4.18 26.98 -0.62
N TYR A 113 4.76 26.30 -1.61
CA TYR A 113 5.81 26.81 -2.47
C TYR A 113 5.42 26.67 -3.95
N ASN A 114 5.82 27.67 -4.74
CA ASN A 114 5.90 27.59 -6.19
C ASN A 114 7.35 27.32 -6.58
N GLY A 115 7.67 26.06 -6.91
CA GLY A 115 9.07 25.64 -7.01
C GLY A 115 9.80 25.86 -5.67
N THR A 116 10.79 26.76 -5.67
CA THR A 116 11.55 27.14 -4.47
C THR A 116 11.00 28.39 -3.77
N GLN A 117 10.11 29.15 -4.41
CA GLN A 117 9.57 30.39 -3.84
C GLN A 117 8.43 30.11 -2.88
N LYS A 118 8.57 30.55 -1.62
CA LYS A 118 7.47 30.50 -0.64
C LYS A 118 6.30 31.36 -1.12
N TRP A 119 5.10 30.77 -1.13
CA TRP A 119 3.86 31.44 -1.53
C TRP A 119 3.03 31.88 -0.32
N LYS A 120 2.63 30.94 0.54
CA LYS A 120 1.79 31.21 1.71
C LYS A 120 1.93 30.10 2.76
N THR A 121 1.78 30.46 4.03
CA THR A 121 1.63 29.50 5.13
C THR A 121 0.17 29.39 5.56
N PHE A 122 -0.27 28.18 5.85
CA PHE A 122 -1.60 27.80 6.29
C PHE A 122 -1.52 27.15 7.68
N SER A 123 -2.60 27.25 8.44
CA SER A 123 -2.74 26.67 9.77
C SER A 123 -3.82 25.60 9.80
N LYS A 124 -3.90 24.88 10.92
CA LYS A 124 -4.89 23.83 11.12
C LYS A 124 -6.31 24.35 10.90
N GLY A 125 -7.09 23.61 10.11
CA GLY A 125 -8.48 23.94 9.78
C GLY A 125 -8.62 24.75 8.49
N ASP A 126 -7.52 25.27 7.95
CA ASP A 126 -7.55 25.89 6.63
C ASP A 126 -7.87 24.84 5.55
N THR A 127 -8.73 25.21 4.61
CA THR A 127 -9.01 24.43 3.41
C THR A 127 -8.35 25.12 2.22
N LEU A 128 -7.57 24.36 1.45
CA LEU A 128 -6.92 24.85 0.25
C LEU A 128 -7.75 24.44 -0.97
N ARG A 129 -8.32 25.42 -1.69
CA ARG A 129 -9.04 25.14 -2.94
C ARG A 129 -8.04 25.03 -4.08
N ILE A 130 -7.76 23.81 -4.50
CA ILE A 130 -6.92 23.56 -5.67
C ILE A 130 -7.79 23.53 -6.91
N GLY A 131 -7.38 24.27 -7.92
CA GLY A 131 -7.99 24.26 -9.24
C GLY A 131 -6.94 24.27 -10.34
N VAL A 132 -7.43 24.41 -11.56
CA VAL A 132 -6.63 24.38 -12.78
C VAL A 132 -7.07 25.51 -13.71
N SER A 133 -6.09 26.20 -14.31
CA SER A 133 -6.33 27.27 -15.28
C SER A 133 -5.26 27.26 -16.37
N ALA A 134 -5.64 26.86 -17.59
CA ALA A 134 -4.75 26.68 -18.72
C ALA A 134 -3.52 25.82 -18.35
N LYS A 135 -2.33 26.42 -18.31
CA LYS A 135 -1.07 25.74 -17.95
C LYS A 135 -0.74 25.77 -16.46
N SER A 136 -1.54 26.44 -15.63
CA SER A 136 -1.22 26.64 -14.21
C SER A 136 -2.19 25.93 -13.28
N ILE A 137 -1.67 25.48 -12.15
CA ILE A 137 -2.45 25.13 -10.95
C ILE A 137 -2.86 26.44 -10.29
N THR A 138 -4.11 26.50 -9.82
CA THR A 138 -4.63 27.60 -9.04
C THR A 138 -4.82 27.19 -7.59
N LEU A 139 -4.49 28.08 -6.67
CA LEU A 139 -4.77 27.95 -5.24
C LEU A 139 -5.67 29.10 -4.82
N ASP A 140 -6.83 28.79 -4.25
CA ASP A 140 -7.87 29.76 -3.90
C ASP A 140 -8.19 30.72 -5.08
N GLY A 141 -8.22 30.17 -6.29
CA GLY A 141 -8.48 30.91 -7.53
C GLY A 141 -7.28 31.67 -8.12
N LYS A 142 -6.15 31.77 -7.41
CA LYS A 142 -4.94 32.46 -7.90
C LYS A 142 -4.02 31.49 -8.62
N LYS A 143 -3.53 31.85 -9.81
CA LYS A 143 -2.51 31.06 -10.53
C LYS A 143 -1.21 31.05 -9.72
N VAL A 144 -0.68 29.86 -9.44
CA VAL A 144 0.56 29.69 -8.67
C VAL A 144 1.68 29.21 -9.58
N GLY A 145 1.47 28.15 -10.36
CA GLY A 145 2.50 27.61 -11.26
C GLY A 145 2.10 26.25 -11.81
N GLU A 146 2.97 25.62 -12.60
CA GLU A 146 2.71 24.28 -13.14
C GLU A 146 2.98 23.17 -12.12
N THR A 147 3.83 23.47 -11.13
CA THR A 147 4.18 22.58 -10.00
C THR A 147 4.09 23.35 -8.69
N VAL A 148 3.39 22.78 -7.72
CA VAL A 148 3.20 23.37 -6.38
C VAL A 148 3.59 22.34 -5.34
N TYR A 149 4.32 22.79 -4.31
CA TYR A 149 4.66 21.95 -3.14
C TYR A 149 3.92 22.45 -1.91
N ILE A 150 3.31 21.54 -1.16
CA ILE A 150 2.63 21.82 0.10
C ILE A 150 3.37 21.03 1.17
N ARG A 151 4.14 21.71 2.01
CA ARG A 151 5.06 21.08 2.96
C ARG A 151 4.61 21.28 4.40
N PRO A 152 4.62 20.24 5.24
CA PRO A 152 4.29 20.38 6.65
C PRO A 152 5.40 21.17 7.36
N GLU A 153 5.02 21.92 8.39
CA GLU A 153 5.94 22.32 9.43
C GLU A 153 5.90 21.26 10.55
N GLY A 154 7.06 20.68 10.86
CA GLY A 154 7.14 19.54 11.77
C GLY A 154 6.45 18.28 11.22
N PHE A 155 5.67 17.61 12.07
CA PHE A 155 5.00 16.33 11.78
C PHE A 155 3.50 16.49 11.45
N ALA A 156 3.12 17.65 10.91
CA ALA A 156 1.73 17.90 10.54
C ALA A 156 1.24 16.90 9.47
N LEU A 157 -0.06 16.57 9.52
CA LEU A 157 -0.73 15.73 8.53
C LEU A 157 -1.53 16.58 7.55
N VAL A 158 -1.64 16.09 6.32
CA VAL A 158 -2.43 16.71 5.26
C VAL A 158 -3.51 15.76 4.81
N ALA A 159 -4.75 16.23 4.76
CA ALA A 159 -5.87 15.43 4.31
C ALA A 159 -6.12 15.66 2.81
N VAL A 160 -6.14 14.59 2.03
CA VAL A 160 -6.54 14.58 0.61
C VAL A 160 -7.80 13.72 0.49
N ASP A 161 -8.89 14.35 0.05
CA ASP A 161 -10.22 13.72 -0.09
C ASP A 161 -10.67 12.91 1.14
N GLY A 162 -10.35 13.43 2.34
CA GLY A 162 -10.73 12.86 3.62
C GLY A 162 -9.74 11.85 4.23
N ASN A 163 -8.72 11.42 3.49
CA ASN A 163 -7.65 10.56 4.02
C ASN A 163 -6.45 11.41 4.45
N GLU A 164 -5.86 11.11 5.61
CA GLU A 164 -4.69 11.82 6.13
C GLU A 164 -3.39 11.18 5.66
N TYR A 165 -2.41 12.01 5.29
CA TYR A 165 -1.11 11.59 4.79
C TYR A 165 0.02 12.30 5.54
N ARG A 166 1.12 11.57 5.75
CA ARG A 166 2.39 12.13 6.23
C ARG A 166 3.18 12.76 5.08
N GLY A 167 4.22 13.51 5.44
CA GLY A 167 5.11 14.13 4.47
C GLY A 167 4.46 15.30 3.72
N ALA A 168 4.99 15.58 2.52
CA ALA A 168 4.57 16.70 1.70
C ALA A 168 3.60 16.26 0.58
N LEU A 169 2.88 17.21 0.01
CA LEU A 169 2.21 17.02 -1.27
C LEU A 169 2.95 17.78 -2.37
N LYS A 170 3.07 17.13 -3.50
CA LYS A 170 3.45 17.72 -4.77
C LYS A 170 2.25 17.68 -5.71
N LEU A 171 1.88 18.84 -6.21
CA LEU A 171 0.86 18.99 -7.24
C LEU A 171 1.55 19.31 -8.55
N ILE A 172 1.21 18.56 -9.59
CA ILE A 172 1.65 18.85 -10.96
C ILE A 172 0.46 18.90 -11.89
N ARG A 173 0.55 19.69 -12.95
CA ARG A 173 -0.34 19.51 -14.09
C ARG A 173 -0.28 18.07 -14.57
N THR A 174 -1.43 17.44 -14.77
CA THR A 174 -1.45 16.07 -15.30
C THR A 174 -0.91 16.08 -16.73
N PRO A 175 0.17 15.34 -17.03
CA PRO A 175 0.76 15.34 -18.36
C PRO A 175 -0.26 14.91 -19.42
N GLY A 176 -0.47 15.76 -20.44
CA GLY A 176 -1.41 15.50 -21.53
C GLY A 176 -2.90 15.68 -21.21
N HIS A 177 -3.24 16.18 -20.01
CA HIS A 177 -4.64 16.35 -19.60
C HIS A 177 -4.89 17.70 -18.90
N ASP A 178 -6.18 18.01 -18.70
CA ASP A 178 -6.63 19.30 -18.15
C ASP A 178 -6.76 19.35 -16.61
N GLY A 179 -6.36 18.29 -15.92
CA GLY A 179 -6.37 18.21 -14.45
C GLY A 179 -5.03 18.40 -13.77
N VAL A 180 -5.03 18.09 -12.48
CA VAL A 180 -3.86 18.05 -11.59
C VAL A 180 -3.65 16.62 -11.08
N THR A 181 -2.40 16.20 -11.01
CA THR A 181 -1.98 14.97 -10.34
C THR A 181 -1.53 15.35 -8.93
N VAL A 182 -2.14 14.71 -7.93
CA VAL A 182 -1.79 14.87 -6.51
C VAL A 182 -0.83 13.74 -6.13
N ILE A 183 0.38 14.11 -5.72
CA ILE A 183 1.45 13.19 -5.37
C ILE A 183 1.81 13.43 -3.91
N ASN A 184 1.92 12.36 -3.13
CA ASN A 184 2.48 12.43 -1.79
C ASN A 184 3.98 12.13 -1.84
N GLU A 185 4.78 13.04 -1.32
CA GLU A 185 6.22 12.89 -1.15
C GLU A 185 6.51 12.57 0.32
N VAL A 186 6.90 11.33 0.59
CA VAL A 186 7.00 10.79 1.94
C VAL A 186 8.32 10.05 2.15
N GLY A 187 8.86 10.09 3.37
CA GLY A 187 10.05 9.31 3.74
C GLY A 187 9.80 7.80 3.60
N MET A 188 10.84 7.00 3.43
CA MET A 188 10.71 5.55 3.30
C MET A 188 10.05 4.92 4.53
N GLU A 189 10.45 5.31 5.74
CA GLU A 189 9.90 4.72 6.97
C GLU A 189 8.43 5.13 7.16
N GLU A 190 8.11 6.40 6.89
CA GLU A 190 6.73 6.89 6.95
C GLU A 190 5.84 6.23 5.89
N TYR A 191 6.37 5.97 4.70
CA TYR A 191 5.69 5.21 3.67
C TYR A 191 5.35 3.79 4.17
N LEU A 192 6.29 3.11 4.85
CA LEU A 192 6.05 1.78 5.40
C LEU A 192 4.99 1.78 6.50
N TYR A 193 4.86 2.86 7.29
CA TYR A 193 3.77 3.01 8.25
C TYR A 193 2.39 3.04 7.57
N GLY A 194 2.31 3.58 6.34
CA GLY A 194 1.07 3.61 5.57
C GLY A 194 0.77 2.31 4.81
N VAL A 195 1.78 1.49 4.51
CA VAL A 195 1.63 0.23 3.73
C VAL A 195 1.43 -1.00 4.62
N VAL A 196 2.31 -1.22 5.59
CA VAL A 196 2.35 -2.49 6.34
C VAL A 196 1.02 -2.80 7.04
N PRO A 197 0.36 -1.85 7.73
CA PRO A 197 -0.93 -2.10 8.37
C PRO A 197 -2.09 -2.32 7.39
N ARG A 198 -1.93 -1.92 6.12
CA ARG A 198 -2.95 -2.10 5.07
C ARG A 198 -2.85 -3.46 4.39
N GLU A 199 -1.65 -4.00 4.31
CA GLU A 199 -1.39 -5.31 3.68
C GLU A 199 -1.36 -6.46 4.68
N MET A 200 -1.11 -6.18 5.96
CA MET A 200 -1.01 -7.18 7.02
C MET A 200 -1.70 -6.77 8.32
N SER A 201 -2.32 -7.73 9.00
CA SER A 201 -2.90 -7.51 10.32
C SER A 201 -1.81 -7.25 11.37
N ALA A 202 -2.02 -6.24 12.21
CA ALA A 202 -1.15 -5.93 13.33
C ALA A 202 -1.05 -7.07 14.36
N SER A 203 -1.99 -8.02 14.36
CA SER A 203 -2.00 -9.18 15.27
C SER A 203 -1.09 -10.33 14.83
N TRP A 204 -0.44 -10.22 13.67
CA TRP A 204 0.47 -11.25 13.17
C TRP A 204 1.79 -11.24 13.94
N GLU A 205 2.56 -12.30 13.75
CA GLU A 205 3.84 -12.48 14.43
C GLU A 205 4.82 -11.33 14.07
N PRO A 206 5.59 -10.79 15.04
CA PRO A 206 6.44 -9.62 14.80
C PRO A 206 7.48 -9.78 13.69
N ASN A 207 8.08 -10.97 13.52
CA ASN A 207 8.99 -11.23 12.41
C ASN A 207 8.27 -11.29 11.05
N ALA A 208 7.00 -11.70 11.01
CA ALA A 208 6.18 -11.58 9.80
C ALA A 208 5.98 -10.10 9.40
N LEU A 209 5.67 -9.22 10.36
CA LEU A 209 5.56 -7.77 10.12
C LEU A 209 6.90 -7.17 9.66
N ARG A 210 8.02 -7.59 10.25
CA ARG A 210 9.37 -7.16 9.80
C ARG A 210 9.69 -7.64 8.39
N ALA A 211 9.39 -8.89 8.06
CA ALA A 211 9.59 -9.43 6.73
C ALA A 211 8.77 -8.65 5.68
N GLN A 212 7.52 -8.30 6.01
CA GLN A 212 6.69 -7.47 5.15
C GLN A 212 7.23 -6.05 4.97
N ALA A 213 7.74 -5.42 6.03
CA ALA A 213 8.36 -4.12 5.92
C ALA A 213 9.58 -4.14 4.98
N VAL A 214 10.41 -5.18 5.05
CA VAL A 214 11.53 -5.38 4.12
C VAL A 214 11.02 -5.58 2.70
N ALA A 215 10.03 -6.45 2.49
CA ALA A 215 9.45 -6.70 1.17
C ALA A 215 8.87 -5.42 0.55
N ALA A 216 8.12 -4.63 1.32
CA ALA A 216 7.54 -3.38 0.87
C ALA A 216 8.61 -2.31 0.54
N ARG A 217 9.66 -2.21 1.35
CA ARG A 217 10.80 -1.32 1.07
C ARG A 217 11.51 -1.70 -0.22
N THR A 218 11.81 -2.99 -0.39
CA THR A 218 12.43 -3.50 -1.62
C THR A 218 11.56 -3.22 -2.83
N TYR A 219 10.24 -3.40 -2.71
CA TYR A 219 9.30 -3.07 -3.77
C TYR A 219 9.37 -1.59 -4.14
N ALA A 220 9.24 -0.67 -3.17
CA ALA A 220 9.23 0.77 -3.42
C ALA A 220 10.55 1.26 -4.05
N LEU A 221 11.69 0.76 -3.59
CA LEU A 221 13.00 1.10 -4.16
C LEU A 221 13.18 0.55 -5.57
N ASN A 222 12.69 -0.66 -5.86
CA ASN A 222 12.78 -1.26 -7.18
C ASN A 222 11.85 -0.61 -8.21
N HIS A 223 10.73 -0.02 -7.75
CA HIS A 223 9.76 0.70 -8.59
C HIS A 223 9.99 2.21 -8.60
N LYS A 224 11.15 2.68 -8.14
CA LYS A 224 11.52 4.09 -8.25
C LYS A 224 11.50 4.53 -9.71
N ASN A 225 10.87 5.67 -10.00
CA ASN A 225 10.67 6.21 -11.34
C ASN A 225 9.81 5.34 -12.30
N ASN A 226 9.09 4.33 -11.80
CA ASN A 226 8.30 3.44 -12.66
C ASN A 226 7.18 4.18 -13.42
N TYR A 227 6.69 5.29 -12.87
CA TYR A 227 5.71 6.17 -13.51
C TYR A 227 6.26 7.60 -13.71
N ALA A 228 7.55 7.72 -14.07
CA ALA A 228 8.21 9.02 -14.25
C ALA A 228 7.48 9.94 -15.24
N SER A 229 6.88 9.40 -16.31
CA SER A 229 6.07 10.16 -17.27
C SER A 229 4.81 10.78 -16.66
N GLN A 230 4.35 10.24 -15.52
CA GLN A 230 3.20 10.72 -14.76
C GLN A 230 3.63 11.49 -13.49
N GLY A 231 4.93 11.53 -13.19
CA GLY A 231 5.53 12.33 -12.12
C GLY A 231 5.70 11.63 -10.75
N PHE A 232 5.39 10.33 -10.62
CA PHE A 232 5.47 9.58 -9.36
C PHE A 232 6.13 8.20 -9.52
N ASP A 233 6.38 7.50 -8.41
CA ASP A 233 7.08 6.21 -8.35
C ASP A 233 6.09 5.03 -8.27
N VAL A 234 5.07 5.12 -7.40
CA VAL A 234 4.11 4.03 -7.12
C VAL A 234 2.67 4.55 -7.00
N TYR A 235 1.68 3.68 -7.22
CA TYR A 235 0.27 3.98 -6.92
C TYR A 235 -0.08 3.69 -5.45
N ASP A 236 -1.15 4.31 -4.97
CA ASP A 236 -1.73 4.12 -3.63
C ASP A 236 -2.66 2.90 -3.49
N THR A 237 -2.81 2.12 -4.57
CA THR A 237 -3.77 1.02 -4.68
C THR A 237 -3.06 -0.31 -4.90
N ILE A 238 -3.84 -1.40 -5.01
CA ILE A 238 -3.37 -2.76 -5.32
C ILE A 238 -2.55 -2.88 -6.62
N VAL A 239 -2.58 -1.86 -7.50
CA VAL A 239 -1.70 -1.82 -8.69
C VAL A 239 -0.23 -1.77 -8.28
N SER A 240 0.07 -1.16 -7.13
CA SER A 240 1.39 -1.17 -6.51
C SER A 240 1.29 -1.79 -5.12
N GLN A 241 1.11 -0.96 -4.09
CA GLN A 241 0.87 -1.39 -2.73
C GLN A 241 -0.26 -0.55 -2.17
N VAL A 242 -1.11 -1.13 -1.32
CA VAL A 242 -2.16 -0.39 -0.65
C VAL A 242 -1.49 0.57 0.34
N TYR A 243 -1.50 1.86 0.01
CA TYR A 243 -0.92 2.92 0.82
C TYR A 243 -2.04 3.77 1.41
N GLY A 244 -2.05 3.89 2.75
CA GLY A 244 -3.14 4.54 3.48
C GLY A 244 -2.78 5.79 4.25
N GLY A 245 -1.59 6.35 4.05
CA GLY A 245 -1.11 7.54 4.79
C GLY A 245 -0.17 7.24 5.95
#